data_AF-A0A938TNB3-F1
#
_entry.id   AF-A0A938TNB3-F1
#
_cell.length_a   1.000
_cell.length_b   1.000
_cell.length_c   1.000
_cell.angle_alpha   90.00
_cell.angle_beta   90.00
_cell.angle_gamma   90.00
#
_symmetry.space_group_name_H-M   'P 1'
#
loop_
_entity.id
_entity.type
_entity.pdbx_description
1 polymer ?
#
loop_
_entity_poly.entity_id
_entity_poly.type
_entity_poly.pdbx_seq_one_letter_code
_entity_poly.pdbx_strand_id
1 'polypeptide(L)'
;MDAKTLCLGLLSFGEASGYDLKQHAESAGDHFFASGFGSIYPALSALMKNGLIERVSKPREGRRDRKVYRITPAGRSELIHLLSLVEPRHVLRSDLFALLYFSHLVTPERITQVIDERLIAIRADLGATKRSDTTLKHPSPPSVRFVSGLKKALFETTLHYFRENRALLER
;
A
#
# COMPACT_ATOMS: atom_id res chain seq x y z
N MET A 1 7.10 -8.91 -1.34
CA MET A 1 7.85 -8.06 -0.40
C MET A 1 7.25 -8.24 0.98
N ASP A 2 8.08 -8.48 1.99
CA ASP A 2 7.64 -8.66 3.38
C ASP A 2 7.57 -7.32 4.15
N ALA A 3 7.03 -7.36 5.36
CA ALA A 3 6.82 -6.16 6.16
C ALA A 3 8.13 -5.50 6.63
N LYS A 4 9.20 -6.27 6.83
CA LYS A 4 10.52 -5.73 7.23
C LYS A 4 11.12 -4.88 6.12
N THR A 5 11.12 -5.42 4.90
CA THR A 5 11.59 -4.71 3.70
C THR A 5 10.77 -3.44 3.49
N LEU A 6 9.44 -3.52 3.65
CA LEU A 6 8.55 -2.36 3.57
C LEU A 6 8.89 -1.29 4.62
N CYS A 7 9.08 -1.67 5.89
CA CYS A 7 9.45 -0.73 6.94
C CYS A 7 10.80 -0.03 6.67
N LEU A 8 11.81 -0.78 6.22
CA LEU A 8 13.10 -0.20 5.83
C LEU A 8 12.94 0.75 4.64
N GLY A 9 12.18 0.36 3.62
CA GLY A 9 11.88 1.19 2.46
C GLY A 9 11.20 2.51 2.83
N LEU A 10 10.18 2.45 3.69
CA LEU A 10 9.48 3.66 4.15
C LEU A 10 10.39 4.57 5.00
N LEU A 11 11.19 3.99 5.91
CA LEU A 11 12.15 4.76 6.73
C LEU A 11 13.32 5.32 5.92
N SER A 12 13.53 4.86 4.68
CA SER A 12 14.54 5.43 3.78
C SER A 12 14.18 6.86 3.32
N PHE A 13 12.89 7.21 3.33
CA PHE A 13 12.38 8.55 3.01
C PHE A 13 12.48 9.54 4.18
N GLY A 14 12.67 9.05 5.41
CA GLY A 14 12.77 9.89 6.60
C GLY A 14 12.36 9.18 7.89
N GLU A 15 12.56 9.88 9.00
CA GLU A 15 12.15 9.41 10.32
C GLU A 15 10.62 9.34 10.43
N ALA A 16 10.10 8.24 10.99
CA ALA A 16 8.67 8.00 11.07
C ALA A 16 8.31 7.22 12.34
N SER A 17 7.12 7.46 12.89
CA SER A 17 6.59 6.60 13.95
C SER A 17 5.94 5.34 13.36
N GLY A 18 5.77 4.30 14.18
CA GLY A 18 5.10 3.07 13.73
C GLY A 18 3.67 3.33 13.22
N TYR A 19 2.99 4.35 13.75
CA TYR A 19 1.70 4.79 13.26
C TYR A 19 1.78 5.40 11.84
N ASP A 20 2.78 6.26 11.58
CA ASP A 20 2.97 6.86 10.25
C ASP A 20 3.30 5.79 9.21
N LEU A 21 4.14 4.82 9.57
CA LEU A 21 4.48 3.70 8.69
C LEU A 21 3.25 2.85 8.38
N LYS A 22 2.39 2.61 9.38
CA LYS A 22 1.11 1.92 9.18
C LYS A 22 0.20 2.71 8.23
N GLN A 23 0.04 4.01 8.43
CA GLN A 23 -0.80 4.85 7.57
C GLN A 23 -0.26 4.97 6.13
N HIS A 24 1.06 5.05 5.96
CA HIS A 24 1.68 5.02 4.63
C HIS A 24 1.48 3.66 3.96
N ALA A 25 1.64 2.56 4.70
CA ALA A 25 1.37 1.23 4.19
C ALA A 25 -0.12 1.06 3.80
N GLU A 26 -1.07 1.57 4.60
CA GLU A 26 -2.51 1.53 4.28
C GLU A 26 -2.85 2.35 3.02
N SER A 27 -2.30 3.56 2.89
CA SER A 27 -2.57 4.42 1.71
C SER A 27 -1.88 3.92 0.43
N ALA A 28 -0.67 3.36 0.53
CA ALA A 28 0.05 2.81 -0.60
C ALA A 28 -0.35 1.37 -0.96
N GLY A 29 -0.81 0.58 0.04
CA GLY A 29 -0.57 -0.86 0.07
C GLY A 29 -1.75 -1.79 -0.14
N ASP A 30 -3.01 -1.34 -0.20
CA ASP A 30 -4.10 -2.27 -0.54
C ASP A 30 -3.98 -2.84 -1.96
N HIS A 31 -3.24 -2.18 -2.85
CA HIS A 31 -3.15 -2.56 -4.27
C HIS A 31 -1.75 -3.00 -4.73
N PHE A 32 -0.67 -2.71 -4.00
CA PHE A 32 0.71 -3.01 -4.45
C PHE A 32 1.58 -3.76 -3.44
N PHE A 33 1.26 -3.72 -2.14
CA PHE A 33 2.09 -4.31 -1.10
C PHE A 33 1.27 -5.27 -0.24
N ALA A 34 1.31 -6.56 -0.60
CA ALA A 34 0.55 -7.64 0.04
C ALA A 34 0.91 -7.94 1.52
N SER A 35 1.78 -7.14 2.15
CA SER A 35 2.21 -7.38 3.54
C SER A 35 1.14 -6.93 4.53
N GLY A 36 0.50 -7.89 5.20
CA GLY A 36 -0.57 -7.65 6.15
C GLY A 36 -0.22 -6.61 7.22
N PHE A 37 -1.09 -5.61 7.35
CA PHE A 37 -0.93 -4.43 8.20
C PHE A 37 -0.67 -4.74 9.69
N GLY A 38 -1.06 -5.93 10.16
CA GLY A 38 -0.78 -6.42 11.52
C GLY A 38 0.71 -6.70 11.80
N SER A 39 1.56 -6.73 10.77
CA SER A 39 2.97 -7.10 10.89
C SER A 39 3.95 -5.94 11.01
N ILE A 40 3.50 -4.68 10.90
CA ILE A 40 4.38 -3.49 11.00
C ILE A 40 5.10 -3.43 12.35
N TYR A 41 4.37 -3.54 13.47
CA TYR A 41 4.98 -3.45 14.80
C TYR A 41 5.91 -4.63 15.12
N PRO A 42 5.54 -5.89 14.84
CA PRO A 42 6.49 -7.01 14.89
C PRO A 42 7.74 -6.80 14.03
N ALA A 43 7.59 -6.28 12.80
CA ALA A 43 8.71 -5.99 11.91
C ALA A 43 9.65 -4.94 12.50
N LEU A 44 9.11 -3.82 13.01
CA LEU A 44 9.91 -2.78 13.67
C LEU A 44 10.66 -3.31 14.89
N SER A 45 10.03 -4.18 15.69
CA SER A 45 10.68 -4.83 16.84
C SER A 45 11.88 -5.67 16.39
N ALA A 46 11.71 -6.49 15.36
CA ALA A 46 12.77 -7.33 14.81
C ALA A 46 13.91 -6.50 14.18
N LEU A 47 13.58 -5.45 13.43
CA LEU A 47 14.56 -4.55 12.82
C LEU A 47 15.39 -3.81 13.87
N MET A 48 14.76 -3.34 14.97
CA MET A 48 15.50 -2.74 16.10
C MET A 48 16.44 -3.74 16.74
N LYS A 49 15.96 -4.95 17.03
CA LYS A 49 16.77 -6.01 17.66
C LYS A 49 18.02 -6.32 16.83
N ASN A 50 17.91 -6.23 15.50
CA ASN A 50 19.01 -6.49 14.57
C ASN A 50 19.86 -5.24 14.26
N GLY A 51 19.63 -4.10 14.91
CA GLY A 51 20.39 -2.86 14.67
C GLY A 51 20.17 -2.22 13.30
N LEU A 52 19.11 -2.62 12.58
CA LEU A 52 18.79 -2.10 11.24
C LEU A 52 18.00 -0.79 11.31
N ILE A 53 17.36 -0.53 12.45
CA ILE A 53 16.72 0.74 12.77
C ILE A 53 17.03 1.12 14.22
N GLU A 54 16.90 2.40 14.54
CA GLU A 54 17.09 2.94 15.89
C GLU A 54 15.94 3.88 16.29
N ARG A 55 15.77 4.10 17.60
CA ARG A 55 14.80 5.08 18.13
C ARG A 55 15.47 6.44 18.26
N VAL A 56 14.77 7.49 17.82
CA VAL A 56 15.30 8.87 17.82
C VAL A 56 14.72 9.72 18.96
N SER A 57 13.89 9.16 19.86
CA SER A 57 13.08 9.90 20.83
C SER A 57 13.85 11.06 21.52
N LYS A 58 13.36 12.29 21.32
CA LYS A 58 13.63 13.41 22.23
C LYS A 58 12.48 13.48 23.23
N PRO A 59 12.75 13.45 24.55
CA PRO A 59 11.72 13.70 25.56
C PRO A 59 11.03 15.04 25.26
N ARG A 60 9.71 15.05 25.17
CA ARG A 60 8.90 16.29 25.20
C ARG A 60 8.06 16.21 26.46
N GLU A 61 8.34 17.09 27.42
CA GLU A 61 7.55 17.19 28.65
C GLU A 61 6.05 17.33 28.33
N GLY A 62 5.23 16.49 28.97
CA GLY A 62 3.77 16.62 28.97
C GLY A 62 2.98 15.99 27.81
N ARG A 63 3.60 15.30 26.84
CA ARG A 63 2.86 14.57 25.79
C ARG A 63 3.30 13.11 25.65
N ARG A 64 2.33 12.25 25.28
CA ARG A 64 2.52 10.82 25.05
C ARG A 64 3.73 10.57 24.15
N ASP A 65 4.67 9.78 24.64
CA ASP A 65 5.97 9.55 24.01
C ASP A 65 5.80 8.89 22.63
N ARG A 66 5.99 9.67 21.56
CA ARG A 66 5.88 9.17 20.18
C ARG A 66 7.18 8.49 19.83
N LYS A 67 7.17 7.16 19.79
CA LYS A 67 8.30 6.35 19.33
C LYS A 67 8.54 6.60 17.84
N VAL A 68 9.55 7.41 17.54
CA VAL A 68 10.04 7.70 16.19
C VAL A 68 11.25 6.81 15.90
N TYR A 69 11.27 6.23 14.70
CA TYR A 69 12.32 5.34 14.22
C TYR A 69 13.10 5.99 13.08
N ARG A 70 14.37 5.60 12.95
CA ARG A 70 15.26 5.95 11.85
C ARG A 70 16.00 4.72 11.34
N ILE A 71 16.20 4.63 10.04
CA ILE A 71 17.02 3.58 9.42
C ILE A 71 18.51 3.83 9.69
N THR A 72 19.25 2.80 10.08
CA THR A 72 20.71 2.87 10.29
C THR A 72 21.47 2.67 8.97
N PRO A 73 22.79 2.93 8.90
CA PRO A 73 23.59 2.56 7.73
C PRO A 73 23.50 1.07 7.41
N ALA A 74 23.51 0.19 8.43
CA ALA A 74 23.33 -1.24 8.25
C ALA A 74 21.94 -1.57 7.67
N GLY A 75 20.88 -0.93 8.16
CA GLY A 75 19.53 -1.07 7.60
C GLY A 75 19.42 -0.64 6.15
N ARG A 76 20.14 0.40 5.73
CA ARG A 76 20.19 0.84 4.32
C ARG A 76 20.88 -0.19 3.44
N SER A 77 22.02 -0.73 3.86
CA SER A 77 22.71 -1.78 3.12
C SER A 77 21.85 -3.04 2.98
N GLU A 78 21.18 -3.44 4.07
CA GLU A 78 20.24 -4.57 4.06
C GLU A 78 19.08 -4.32 3.09
N LEU A 79 18.47 -3.13 3.11
CA LEU A 79 17.41 -2.78 2.18
C LEU A 79 17.86 -2.89 0.71
N ILE A 80 19.06 -2.37 0.38
CA ILE A 80 19.61 -2.43 -0.98
C ILE A 80 19.81 -3.90 -1.40
N HIS A 81 20.37 -4.72 -0.52
CA HIS A 81 20.56 -6.14 -0.77
C HIS A 81 19.23 -6.87 -1.00
N LEU A 82 18.25 -6.67 -0.12
CA LEU A 82 16.92 -7.27 -0.25
C LEU A 82 16.26 -6.86 -1.57
N LEU A 83 16.37 -5.60 -1.97
CA LEU A 83 15.82 -5.11 -3.24
C LEU A 83 16.54 -5.71 -4.46
N SER A 84 17.84 -5.98 -4.38
CA SER A 84 18.57 -6.64 -5.48
C SER A 84 18.22 -8.11 -5.67
N LEU A 85 17.63 -8.74 -4.64
CA LEU A 85 17.15 -10.13 -4.70
C LEU A 85 15.70 -10.25 -5.15
N VAL A 86 14.98 -9.12 -5.32
CA VAL A 86 13.58 -9.16 -5.75
C VAL A 86 13.50 -9.64 -7.19
N GLU A 87 12.93 -10.82 -7.40
CA GLU A 87 12.42 -11.22 -8.71
C GLU A 87 11.08 -10.51 -8.96
N PRO A 88 11.01 -9.58 -9.93
CA PRO A 88 9.78 -8.84 -10.19
C PRO A 88 8.73 -9.78 -10.79
N ARG A 89 7.71 -10.12 -9.99
CA ARG A 89 6.53 -10.86 -10.45
C ARG A 89 5.28 -10.04 -10.20
N HIS A 90 4.50 -9.83 -11.25
CA HIS A 90 3.18 -9.21 -11.15
C HIS A 90 2.12 -10.31 -11.06
N VAL A 91 1.74 -10.67 -9.83
CA VAL A 91 0.74 -11.72 -9.58
C VAL A 91 -0.60 -11.07 -9.31
N LEU A 92 -1.57 -11.33 -10.18
CA LEU A 92 -2.95 -10.90 -10.01
C LEU A 92 -3.77 -12.06 -9.42
N ARG A 93 -4.11 -11.98 -8.14
CA ARG A 93 -5.07 -12.87 -7.47
C ARG A 93 -6.19 -12.01 -6.92
N SER A 94 -7.42 -12.29 -7.35
CA SER A 94 -8.58 -11.46 -7.01
C SER A 94 -9.83 -12.32 -6.86
N ASP A 95 -10.38 -12.36 -5.65
CA ASP A 95 -11.64 -13.03 -5.36
C ASP A 95 -12.80 -12.40 -6.15
N LEU A 96 -12.71 -11.10 -6.43
CA LEU A 96 -13.64 -10.42 -7.34
C LEU A 96 -13.60 -11.05 -8.73
N PHE A 97 -12.42 -11.24 -9.32
CA PHE A 97 -12.33 -11.83 -10.66
C PHE A 97 -12.77 -13.28 -10.69
N ALA A 98 -12.49 -14.04 -9.62
CA ALA A 98 -13.06 -15.39 -9.49
C ALA A 98 -14.60 -15.34 -9.46
N LEU A 99 -15.19 -14.45 -8.65
CA LEU A 99 -16.64 -14.29 -8.56
C LEU A 99 -17.28 -13.86 -9.89
N LEU A 100 -16.66 -12.92 -10.62
CA LEU A 100 -17.15 -12.49 -11.93
C LEU A 100 -17.01 -13.59 -12.99
N TYR A 101 -15.95 -14.40 -12.94
CA TYR A 101 -15.75 -15.52 -13.86
C TYR A 101 -16.80 -16.63 -13.66
N PHE A 102 -17.18 -16.90 -12.41
CA PHE A 102 -18.22 -17.86 -12.04
C PHE A 102 -19.59 -17.21 -11.84
N SER A 103 -19.85 -16.05 -12.46
CA SER A 103 -21.10 -15.30 -12.26
C SER A 103 -22.35 -16.09 -12.64
N HIS A 104 -22.25 -17.05 -13.56
CA HIS A 104 -23.32 -17.96 -13.96
C HIS A 104 -23.85 -18.87 -12.81
N LEU A 105 -23.13 -18.96 -11.69
CA LEU A 105 -23.54 -19.71 -10.50
C LEU A 105 -24.15 -18.79 -9.42
N VAL A 106 -24.28 -17.50 -9.67
CA VAL A 106 -24.69 -16.47 -8.70
C VAL A 106 -25.81 -15.62 -9.31
N THR A 107 -26.69 -15.03 -8.48
CA THR A 107 -27.80 -14.23 -9.02
C THR A 107 -27.32 -12.92 -9.64
N PRO A 108 -27.97 -12.42 -10.72
CA PRO A 108 -27.62 -11.14 -11.34
C PRO A 108 -27.66 -9.94 -10.38
N GLU A 109 -28.56 -9.95 -9.40
CA GLU A 109 -28.66 -8.89 -8.38
C GLU A 109 -27.41 -8.83 -7.51
N ARG A 110 -26.88 -10.01 -7.13
CA ARG A 110 -25.66 -10.07 -6.32
C ARG A 110 -24.44 -9.60 -7.13
N ILE A 111 -24.36 -9.94 -8.41
CA ILE A 111 -23.30 -9.47 -9.29
C ILE A 111 -23.35 -7.95 -9.46
N THR A 112 -24.55 -7.41 -9.71
CA THR A 112 -24.80 -5.95 -9.78
C THR A 112 -24.29 -5.25 -8.51
N GLN A 113 -24.68 -5.74 -7.33
CA GLN A 113 -24.25 -5.18 -6.05
C GLN A 113 -22.72 -5.17 -5.91
N VAL A 114 -22.06 -6.29 -6.23
CA VAL A 114 -20.61 -6.42 -6.13
C VAL A 114 -19.90 -5.45 -7.08
N ILE A 115 -20.40 -5.32 -8.31
CA ILE A 115 -19.88 -4.36 -9.30
C ILE A 115 -20.03 -2.93 -8.77
N ASP A 116 -21.19 -2.56 -8.25
CA ASP A 116 -21.45 -1.21 -7.74
C ASP A 116 -20.57 -0.87 -6.53
N GLU A 117 -20.47 -1.78 -5.55
CA GLU A 117 -19.56 -1.64 -4.39
C GLU A 117 -18.12 -1.44 -4.86
N ARG A 118 -17.67 -2.21 -5.87
CA ARG A 118 -16.32 -2.06 -6.42
C ARG A 118 -16.12 -0.73 -7.13
N LEU A 119 -17.09 -0.28 -7.93
CA LEU A 119 -17.03 1.01 -8.62
C LEU A 119 -16.97 2.17 -7.64
N ILE A 120 -17.70 2.10 -6.52
CA ILE A 120 -17.65 3.10 -5.44
C ILE A 120 -16.24 3.13 -4.82
N ALA A 121 -15.69 1.97 -4.47
CA ALA A 121 -14.36 1.86 -3.88
C ALA A 121 -13.27 2.43 -4.80
N ILE A 122 -13.27 2.07 -6.10
CA ILE A 122 -12.30 2.59 -7.07
C ILE A 122 -12.38 4.12 -7.19
N ARG A 123 -13.59 4.69 -7.20
CA ARG A 123 -13.78 6.15 -7.25
C ARG A 123 -13.25 6.84 -6.00
N ALA A 124 -13.48 6.27 -4.82
CA ALA A 124 -12.93 6.78 -3.57
C ALA A 124 -11.40 6.80 -3.60
N ASP A 125 -10.78 5.72 -4.07
CA ASP A 125 -9.32 5.60 -4.18
C ASP A 125 -8.73 6.61 -5.19
N LEU A 126 -9.37 6.79 -6.34
CA LEU A 126 -8.98 7.83 -7.32
C LEU A 126 -9.10 9.24 -6.75
N GLY A 127 -10.13 9.50 -5.94
CA GLY A 127 -10.32 10.77 -5.24
C GLY A 127 -9.26 11.03 -4.16
N ALA A 128 -8.86 9.99 -3.42
CA ALA A 128 -7.82 10.08 -2.41
C ALA A 128 -6.42 10.31 -3.03
N THR A 129 -6.14 9.68 -4.18
CA THR A 129 -4.86 9.82 -4.91
C THR A 129 -4.60 11.26 -5.34
N LYS A 130 -5.64 12.03 -5.71
CA LYS A 130 -5.52 13.47 -6.02
C LYS A 130 -5.11 14.33 -4.81
N ARG A 131 -5.36 13.86 -3.58
CA ARG A 131 -5.04 14.58 -2.34
C ARG A 131 -3.67 14.21 -1.78
N SER A 132 -3.07 13.10 -2.19
CA SER A 132 -1.80 12.60 -1.63
C SER A 132 -0.57 13.36 -2.12
N ASP A 133 -0.68 14.11 -3.23
CA ASP A 133 0.41 14.97 -3.73
C ASP A 133 0.67 16.20 -2.83
N THR A 134 -0.17 16.45 -1.81
CA THR A 134 -0.07 17.63 -0.93
C THR A 134 0.39 17.33 0.51
N THR A 135 0.60 16.07 0.89
CA THR A 135 0.83 15.66 2.30
C THR A 135 2.29 15.37 2.68
N LEU A 136 3.21 15.21 1.72
CA LEU A 136 4.65 15.08 1.99
C LEU A 136 5.32 16.46 2.01
N LYS A 137 6.18 16.73 3.00
CA LYS A 137 6.93 18.00 3.13
C LYS A 137 7.87 18.31 1.94
N HIS A 138 8.08 17.34 1.05
CA HIS A 138 8.88 17.44 -0.17
C HIS A 138 8.13 16.80 -1.34
N PRO A 139 8.37 17.24 -2.59
CA PRO A 139 7.79 16.60 -3.76
C PRO A 139 8.13 15.11 -3.78
N SER A 140 7.11 14.28 -4.02
CA SER A 140 7.25 12.83 -4.12
C SER A 140 8.36 12.46 -5.11
N PRO A 141 9.27 11.53 -4.76
CA PRO A 141 10.32 11.07 -5.67
C PRO A 141 9.73 10.60 -7.02
N PRO A 142 10.48 10.70 -8.14
CA PRO A 142 9.98 10.26 -9.45
C PRO A 142 9.46 8.83 -9.46
N SER A 143 10.07 7.92 -8.70
CA SER A 143 9.63 6.53 -8.53
C SER A 143 8.25 6.42 -7.88
N VAL A 144 7.98 7.21 -6.83
CA VAL A 144 6.68 7.25 -6.16
C VAL A 144 5.62 7.81 -7.10
N ARG A 145 5.93 8.89 -7.82
CA ARG A 145 5.02 9.48 -8.82
C ARG A 145 4.71 8.50 -9.95
N PHE A 146 5.70 7.74 -10.40
CA PHE A 146 5.52 6.72 -11.43
C PHE A 146 4.54 5.63 -10.97
N VAL A 147 4.75 5.06 -9.78
CA VAL A 147 3.87 4.01 -9.24
C VAL A 147 2.45 4.55 -8.99
N SER A 148 2.31 5.76 -8.45
CA SER A 148 1.01 6.41 -8.26
C SER A 148 0.29 6.68 -9.59
N GLY A 149 1.02 7.11 -10.62
CA GLY A 149 0.47 7.30 -11.98
C GLY A 149 -0.02 6.00 -12.59
N LEU A 150 0.77 4.92 -12.46
CA LEU A 150 0.38 3.58 -12.91
C LEU A 150 -0.88 3.08 -12.18
N LYS A 151 -0.95 3.24 -10.85
CA LYS A 151 -2.14 2.91 -10.03
C LYS A 151 -3.38 3.62 -10.58
N LYS A 152 -3.27 4.93 -10.80
CA LYS A 152 -4.36 5.75 -11.32
C LYS A 152 -4.83 5.24 -12.68
N ALA A 153 -3.90 5.00 -13.60
CA ALA A 153 -4.22 4.49 -14.93
C ALA A 153 -4.96 3.15 -14.86
N LEU A 154 -4.48 2.19 -14.06
CA LEU A 154 -5.13 0.90 -13.88
C LEU A 154 -6.56 1.02 -13.36
N PHE A 155 -6.81 1.94 -12.41
CA PHE A 155 -8.15 2.19 -11.88
C PHE A 155 -9.08 2.86 -12.86
N GLU A 156 -8.61 3.85 -13.61
CA GLU A 156 -9.39 4.50 -14.66
C GLU A 156 -9.78 3.48 -15.74
N THR A 157 -8.85 2.63 -16.18
CA THR A 157 -9.14 1.55 -17.13
C THR A 157 -10.12 0.52 -16.56
N THR A 158 -9.94 0.11 -15.30
CA THR A 158 -10.87 -0.85 -14.65
C THR A 158 -12.28 -0.27 -14.55
N LEU A 159 -12.40 0.99 -14.12
CA LEU A 159 -13.67 1.70 -14.01
C LEU A 159 -14.38 1.79 -15.36
N HIS A 160 -13.63 2.12 -16.41
CA HIS A 160 -14.15 2.18 -17.77
C HIS A 160 -14.64 0.81 -18.24
N TYR A 161 -13.81 -0.24 -18.12
CA TYR A 161 -14.17 -1.59 -18.57
C TYR A 161 -15.44 -2.10 -17.88
N PHE A 162 -15.54 -1.95 -16.55
CA PHE A 162 -16.72 -2.40 -15.80
C PHE A 162 -18.00 -1.69 -16.24
N ARG A 163 -17.94 -0.38 -16.52
CA ARG A 163 -19.11 0.38 -16.98
C ARG A 163 -19.59 -0.06 -18.35
N GLU A 164 -18.68 -0.23 -19.29
CA GLU A 164 -19.02 -0.60 -20.67
C GLU A 164 -19.49 -2.06 -20.79
N ASN A 165 -19.03 -2.95 -19.91
CA ASN A 165 -19.20 -4.40 -20.06
C ASN A 165 -20.08 -5.07 -18.98
N ARG A 166 -20.53 -4.36 -17.93
CA ARG A 166 -21.35 -4.97 -16.85
C ARG A 166 -22.61 -5.68 -17.36
N ALA A 167 -23.20 -5.18 -18.45
CA ALA A 167 -24.36 -5.79 -19.11
C ALA A 167 -24.09 -7.20 -19.69
N LEU A 168 -22.85 -7.68 -19.70
CA LEU A 168 -22.52 -9.07 -20.02
C LEU A 168 -22.82 -10.03 -18.85
N LEU A 169 -22.88 -9.51 -17.61
CA LEU A 169 -23.00 -10.31 -16.39
C LEU A 169 -24.33 -10.10 -15.66
N GLU A 170 -25.09 -9.07 -16.02
CA GLU A 170 -26.34 -8.65 -15.35
C GLU A 170 -27.61 -9.09 -16.10
N ARG A 171 -27.51 -10.10 -16.98
CA ARG A 171 -28.63 -10.61 -17.78
C ARG A 171 -29.28 -11.84 -17.17
#